data_AF-A0A7J9D3P2-F1
#
_entry.id   AF-A0A7J9D3P2-F1
#
_cell.length_a   1.000
_cell.length_b   1.000
_cell.length_c   1.000
_cell.angle_alpha   90.00
_cell.angle_beta   90.00
_cell.angle_gamma   90.00
#
_symmetry.space_group_name_H-M   'P 1'
#
loop_
_entity.id
_entity.type
_entity.pdbx_description
1 polymer ?
#
loop_
_entity_poly.entity_id
_entity_poly.type
_entity_poly.pdbx_seq_one_letter_code
_entity_poly.pdbx_strand_id
1 'polypeptide(L)'
;FPVQSKWKHFSYHGSSFRRLNVSFASRCEATNKISVEDNIVIRRSADYHPPIWDYDYVQSLRNDFDESYKERSSKLKEDVRMMFENVVDPLEKLELIDTIQRLGLSYHFGDEIKKTLKNISVDRSSTVASNKDNLYATALEFRLLRQHGYTVNQDVFACFMDEVGDIKASHNQDCKGLLNLLEASYHLLEGETMLENARKLAAKLLKQCLKENNDHQYLWMLVEHALVLPLHWRMPRLEARWFIDVYEKKKDKNPIILELAILDYNIVQSMHQDDLRYAS
;
A
#
# COMPACT_ATOMS: atom_id res chain seq x y z
N PHE A 1 -28.56 -1.15 -11.92
CA PHE A 1 -28.54 0.34 -11.77
C PHE A 1 -29.96 0.78 -11.40
N PRO A 2 -30.17 1.64 -10.37
CA PRO A 2 -29.34 2.74 -9.89
C PRO A 2 -28.60 2.42 -8.57
N VAL A 3 -27.33 2.80 -8.40
CA VAL A 3 -26.78 4.08 -7.92
C VAL A 3 -27.07 4.35 -6.42
N GLN A 4 -25.98 4.56 -5.66
CA GLN A 4 -25.87 4.92 -4.23
C GLN A 4 -25.60 3.81 -3.20
N SER A 5 -24.54 3.01 -3.40
CA SER A 5 -23.72 2.64 -2.24
C SER A 5 -22.88 3.87 -1.87
N LYS A 6 -23.50 4.76 -1.09
CA LYS A 6 -22.79 5.82 -0.37
C LYS A 6 -21.71 5.15 0.47
N TRP A 7 -20.47 5.18 0.00
CA TRP A 7 -19.33 5.18 0.89
C TRP A 7 -19.64 6.24 1.95
N LYS A 8 -19.69 5.85 3.23
CA LYS A 8 -19.71 6.82 4.31
C LYS A 8 -18.49 7.70 4.08
N HIS A 9 -18.71 8.93 3.61
CA HIS A 9 -17.69 9.96 3.52
C HIS A 9 -16.98 10.01 4.88
N PHE A 10 -15.72 9.57 4.93
CA PHE A 10 -14.81 10.04 5.96
C PHE A 10 -14.44 11.46 5.58
N SER A 11 -15.28 12.41 5.99
CA SER A 11 -14.93 13.82 5.98
C SER A 11 -13.85 14.04 7.02
N TYR A 12 -12.63 14.32 6.55
CA TYR A 12 -11.59 14.92 7.36
C TYR A 12 -12.02 16.35 7.70
N HIS A 13 -12.50 16.56 8.93
CA HIS A 13 -12.50 17.88 9.54
C HIS A 13 -11.73 17.82 10.85
N GLY A 14 -10.76 18.72 10.94
CA GLY A 14 -9.78 18.77 12.01
C GLY A 14 -10.39 19.03 13.39
N SER A 15 -9.61 18.63 14.38
CA SER A 15 -9.55 19.22 15.72
C SER A 15 -10.86 19.36 16.49
N SER A 16 -11.22 18.33 17.26
CA SER A 16 -11.76 18.45 18.63
C SER A 16 -12.15 17.06 19.14
N PHE A 17 -11.28 16.42 19.92
CA PHE A 17 -11.70 15.27 20.73
C PHE A 17 -12.67 15.75 21.82
N ARG A 18 -13.98 15.63 21.59
CA ARG A 18 -14.96 15.60 22.70
C ARG A 18 -15.15 14.15 23.11
N ARG A 19 -14.64 13.80 24.29
CA ARG A 19 -14.94 12.51 24.94
C ARG A 19 -16.45 12.40 25.14
N LEU A 20 -17.06 11.37 24.55
CA LEU A 20 -18.36 10.88 24.98
C LEU A 20 -18.13 10.07 26.25
N ASN A 21 -18.50 10.63 27.40
CA ASN A 21 -18.58 9.87 28.64
C ASN A 21 -19.84 8.98 28.58
N VAL A 22 -19.64 7.70 28.33
CA VAL A 22 -20.67 6.69 28.58
C VAL A 22 -20.40 6.10 29.97
N SER A 23 -21.14 6.56 30.97
CA SER A 23 -21.12 5.97 32.30
C SER A 23 -21.87 4.63 32.27
N PHE A 24 -21.16 3.52 32.41
CA PHE A 24 -21.80 2.26 32.78
C PHE A 24 -22.03 2.27 34.29
N ALA A 25 -23.29 2.23 34.69
CA ALA A 25 -23.66 1.99 36.08
C ALA A 25 -23.47 0.50 36.39
N SER A 26 -22.34 0.14 36.99
CA SER A 26 -22.16 -1.16 37.63
C SER A 26 -22.85 -1.15 38.99
N ARG A 27 -24.08 -1.67 39.06
CA ARG A 27 -24.73 -1.97 40.34
C ARG A 27 -24.32 -3.38 40.75
N CYS A 28 -23.27 -3.49 41.55
CA CYS A 28 -22.98 -4.73 42.28
C CYS A 28 -23.44 -4.53 43.73
N GLU A 29 -24.59 -5.11 44.08
CA GLU A 29 -25.00 -5.23 45.48
C GLU A 29 -24.20 -6.34 46.14
N ALA A 30 -23.39 -5.97 47.13
CA ALA A 30 -22.66 -6.92 47.97
C ALA A 30 -23.57 -7.43 49.08
N THR A 31 -24.01 -8.69 48.99
CA THR A 31 -24.56 -9.43 50.13
C THR A 31 -23.42 -10.05 50.92
N ASN A 32 -23.26 -9.59 52.16
CA ASN A 32 -22.24 -10.05 53.10
C ASN A 32 -22.58 -11.43 53.69
N LYS A 33 -21.51 -12.24 53.83
CA LYS A 33 -21.23 -13.36 54.75
C LYS A 33 -21.22 -14.76 54.11
N ILE A 34 -20.02 -15.35 54.07
CA ILE A 34 -19.57 -16.45 54.97
C ILE A 34 -18.05 -16.54 54.84
N SER A 35 -17.35 -16.55 55.98
CA SER A 35 -15.90 -16.67 56.09
C SER A 35 -15.47 -18.11 55.86
N VAL A 36 -14.94 -18.38 54.66
CA VAL A 36 -14.02 -19.48 54.42
C VAL A 36 -12.64 -18.83 54.33
N GLU A 37 -11.70 -19.24 55.19
CA GLU A 37 -10.29 -18.88 55.09
C GLU A 37 -9.68 -19.57 53.85
N ASP A 38 -10.11 -19.13 52.66
CA ASP A 38 -9.35 -19.34 51.46
C ASP A 38 -8.15 -18.39 51.55
N ASN A 39 -6.94 -18.91 51.39
CA ASN A 39 -5.78 -18.08 51.13
C ASN A 39 -6.04 -17.31 49.82
N ILE A 40 -6.68 -16.14 49.91
CA ILE A 40 -7.01 -15.30 48.75
C ILE A 40 -5.69 -14.85 48.15
N VAL A 41 -5.26 -15.54 47.10
CA VAL A 41 -4.12 -15.11 46.29
C VAL A 41 -4.55 -13.82 45.60
N ILE A 42 -4.13 -12.68 46.15
CA ILE A 42 -4.37 -11.36 45.56
C ILE A 42 -3.55 -11.28 44.27
N ARG A 43 -4.23 -11.37 43.12
CA ARG A 43 -3.63 -11.20 41.80
C ARG A 43 -3.76 -9.73 41.37
N ARG A 44 -2.70 -9.19 40.78
CA ARG A 44 -2.73 -7.86 40.14
C ARG A 44 -3.47 -7.95 38.81
N SER A 45 -4.32 -6.97 38.52
CA SER A 45 -4.96 -6.76 37.22
C SER A 45 -4.09 -5.83 36.37
N ALA A 46 -4.07 -6.03 35.05
CA ALA A 46 -3.44 -5.13 34.09
C ALA A 46 -4.44 -4.12 33.48
N ASP A 47 -5.70 -4.16 33.91
CA ASP A 47 -6.79 -3.25 33.50
C ASP A 47 -6.96 -3.16 31.98
N TYR A 48 -6.91 -4.30 31.30
CA TYR A 48 -7.14 -4.39 29.86
C TYR A 48 -8.56 -3.94 29.50
N HIS A 49 -8.67 -3.21 28.38
CA HIS A 49 -9.95 -2.86 27.79
C HIS A 49 -10.62 -4.08 27.15
N PRO A 50 -11.97 -4.10 27.11
CA PRO A 50 -12.70 -5.12 26.38
C PRO A 50 -12.43 -5.03 24.86
N PRO A 51 -12.76 -6.09 24.10
CA PRO A 51 -12.68 -6.08 22.64
C PRO A 51 -13.43 -4.89 22.02
N ILE A 52 -12.89 -4.38 20.91
CA ILE A 52 -13.50 -3.26 20.15
C ILE A 52 -14.84 -3.68 19.53
N TRP A 53 -14.99 -4.97 19.20
CA TRP A 53 -16.20 -5.55 18.61
C TRP A 53 -16.85 -6.51 19.59
N ASP A 54 -18.16 -6.38 19.76
CA ASP A 54 -18.95 -7.35 20.50
C ASP A 54 -19.22 -8.61 19.65
N TYR A 55 -19.49 -9.72 20.34
CA TYR A 55 -19.70 -11.02 19.69
C TYR A 55 -20.92 -11.01 18.76
N ASP A 56 -22.03 -10.41 19.20
CA ASP A 56 -23.28 -10.36 18.44
C ASP A 56 -23.09 -9.58 17.13
N TYR A 57 -22.31 -8.49 17.16
CA TYR A 57 -21.91 -7.73 16.00
C TYR A 57 -21.13 -8.59 15.01
N VAL A 58 -20.11 -9.33 15.47
CA VAL A 58 -19.33 -10.22 14.62
C VAL A 58 -20.23 -11.29 13.98
N GLN A 59 -21.08 -11.95 14.76
CA GLN A 59 -22.01 -12.95 14.25
C GLN A 59 -23.06 -12.37 13.28
N SER A 60 -23.42 -11.09 13.46
CA SER A 60 -24.39 -10.41 12.58
C SER A 60 -23.84 -10.01 11.21
N LEU A 61 -22.53 -10.10 10.98
CA LEU A 61 -21.91 -9.74 9.71
C LEU A 61 -22.52 -10.56 8.56
N ARG A 62 -22.94 -9.86 7.50
CA ARG A 62 -23.56 -10.44 6.30
C ARG A 62 -22.69 -10.18 5.09
N ASN A 63 -22.67 -11.17 4.21
CA ASN A 63 -21.97 -11.13 2.94
C ASN A 63 -22.98 -11.16 1.81
N ASP A 64 -23.10 -10.06 1.07
CA ASP A 64 -24.03 -9.93 -0.06
C ASP A 64 -23.34 -10.21 -1.42
N PHE A 65 -22.11 -10.77 -1.39
CA PHE A 65 -21.35 -11.09 -2.60
C PHE A 65 -21.83 -12.41 -3.19
N ASP A 66 -22.65 -12.31 -4.23
CA ASP A 66 -23.15 -13.44 -5.00
C ASP A 66 -22.20 -13.87 -6.15
N GLU A 67 -22.62 -14.90 -6.88
CA GLU A 67 -21.86 -15.46 -8.01
C GLU A 67 -21.67 -14.46 -9.17
N SER A 68 -22.56 -13.46 -9.31
CA SER A 68 -22.47 -12.48 -10.39
C SER A 68 -21.22 -11.59 -10.26
N TYR A 69 -20.83 -11.27 -9.02
CA TYR A 69 -19.60 -10.51 -8.75
C TYR A 69 -18.34 -11.30 -9.09
N LYS A 70 -18.35 -12.62 -8.86
CA LYS A 70 -17.23 -13.49 -9.25
C LYS A 70 -17.11 -13.61 -10.76
N GLU A 71 -18.22 -13.70 -11.47
CA GLU A 71 -18.23 -13.71 -12.94
C GLU A 71 -17.69 -12.38 -13.50
N ARG A 72 -18.14 -11.24 -12.96
CA ARG A 72 -17.63 -9.91 -13.35
C ARG A 72 -16.14 -9.78 -13.06
N SER A 73 -15.69 -10.18 -11.87
CA SER A 73 -14.27 -10.19 -11.51
C SER A 73 -13.44 -11.03 -12.49
N SER A 74 -13.95 -12.19 -12.89
CA SER A 74 -13.26 -13.08 -13.83
C SER A 74 -13.10 -12.45 -15.22
N LYS A 75 -14.13 -11.75 -15.73
CA LYS A 75 -14.06 -11.01 -17.00
C LYS A 75 -13.03 -9.88 -16.93
N LEU A 76 -13.06 -9.09 -15.85
CA LEU A 76 -12.10 -7.99 -15.65
C LEU A 76 -10.66 -8.48 -15.51
N LYS A 77 -10.44 -9.65 -14.90
CA LYS A 77 -9.10 -10.26 -14.85
C LYS A 77 -8.57 -10.55 -16.25
N GLU A 78 -9.42 -11.06 -17.14
CA GLU A 78 -9.02 -11.32 -18.52
C GLU A 78 -8.68 -10.03 -19.28
N ASP A 79 -9.49 -8.98 -19.11
CA ASP A 79 -9.20 -7.66 -19.69
C ASP A 79 -7.82 -7.14 -19.22
N VAL A 80 -7.48 -7.32 -17.93
CA VAL A 80 -6.18 -6.92 -17.38
C VAL A 80 -5.04 -7.82 -17.90
N ARG A 81 -5.26 -9.11 -18.13
CA ARG A 81 -4.25 -9.98 -18.80
C ARG A 81 -3.93 -9.48 -20.19
N MET A 82 -4.95 -9.12 -20.96
CA MET A 82 -4.74 -8.54 -22.29
C MET A 82 -3.94 -7.23 -22.25
N MET A 83 -4.06 -6.43 -21.18
CA MET A 83 -3.23 -5.23 -21.02
C MET A 83 -1.74 -5.56 -20.90
N PHE A 84 -1.35 -6.63 -20.21
CA PHE A 84 0.06 -7.04 -20.14
C PHE A 84 0.65 -7.39 -21.52
N GLU A 85 -0.16 -7.93 -22.42
CA GLU A 85 0.26 -8.27 -23.77
C GLU A 85 0.32 -7.06 -24.71
N ASN A 86 -0.62 -6.12 -24.54
CA ASN A 86 -0.79 -4.97 -25.43
C ASN A 86 0.15 -3.80 -25.12
N VAL A 87 0.55 -3.61 -23.86
CA VAL A 87 1.50 -2.56 -23.52
C VAL A 87 2.84 -2.89 -24.15
N VAL A 88 3.42 -1.96 -24.90
CA VAL A 88 4.71 -2.13 -25.56
C VAL A 88 5.83 -1.47 -24.77
N ASP A 89 5.59 -0.24 -24.30
CA ASP A 89 6.59 0.56 -23.61
C ASP A 89 7.03 -0.07 -22.26
N PRO A 90 8.35 -0.21 -22.01
CA PRO A 90 8.85 -0.81 -20.78
C PRO A 90 8.47 -0.05 -19.51
N LEU A 91 8.40 1.29 -19.55
CA LEU A 91 8.03 2.08 -18.38
C LEU A 91 6.55 1.89 -18.08
N GLU A 92 5.67 1.93 -19.08
CA GLU A 92 4.24 1.65 -18.91
C GLU A 92 3.99 0.24 -18.34
N LYS A 93 4.79 -0.76 -18.73
CA LYS A 93 4.73 -2.11 -18.13
C LYS A 93 5.06 -2.10 -16.64
N LEU A 94 6.12 -1.39 -16.25
CA LEU A 94 6.51 -1.25 -14.86
C LEU A 94 5.43 -0.51 -14.06
N GLU A 95 4.84 0.54 -14.62
CA GLU A 95 3.73 1.29 -14.00
C GLU A 95 2.48 0.42 -13.82
N LEU A 96 2.18 -0.44 -14.79
CA LEU A 96 1.09 -1.41 -14.71
C LEU A 96 1.33 -2.42 -13.58
N ILE A 97 2.52 -3.00 -13.50
CA ILE A 97 2.90 -3.93 -12.44
C ILE A 97 2.78 -3.26 -11.07
N ASP A 98 3.35 -2.07 -10.91
CA ASP A 98 3.30 -1.33 -9.64
C ASP A 98 1.86 -1.04 -9.22
N THR A 99 1.03 -0.60 -10.16
CA THR A 99 -0.39 -0.32 -9.91
C THR A 99 -1.12 -1.58 -9.46
N ILE A 100 -0.93 -2.71 -10.15
CA ILE A 100 -1.55 -4.00 -9.81
C ILE A 100 -1.12 -4.50 -8.44
N GLN A 101 0.18 -4.40 -8.12
CA GLN A 101 0.70 -4.81 -6.80
C GLN A 101 0.13 -3.96 -5.68
N ARG A 102 0.15 -2.63 -5.85
CA ARG A 102 -0.32 -1.69 -4.82
C ARG A 102 -1.83 -1.75 -4.62
N LEU A 103 -2.60 -2.12 -5.64
CA LEU A 103 -4.04 -2.39 -5.52
C LEU A 103 -4.35 -3.77 -4.91
N GLY A 104 -3.32 -4.56 -4.56
CA GLY A 104 -3.49 -5.87 -3.93
C GLY A 104 -3.92 -6.96 -4.90
N LEU A 105 -3.78 -6.76 -6.21
CA LEU A 105 -4.24 -7.67 -7.25
C LEU A 105 -3.16 -8.65 -7.75
N SER A 106 -1.91 -8.51 -7.29
CA SER A 106 -0.75 -9.22 -7.84
C SER A 106 -0.85 -10.74 -7.81
N TYR A 107 -1.60 -11.31 -6.87
CA TYR A 107 -1.75 -12.77 -6.74
C TYR A 107 -2.59 -13.39 -7.86
N HIS A 108 -3.34 -12.61 -8.63
CA HIS A 108 -4.04 -13.08 -9.84
C HIS A 108 -3.18 -13.06 -11.10
N PHE A 109 -2.06 -12.33 -11.08
CA PHE A 109 -1.25 -11.99 -12.27
C PHE A 109 0.22 -12.38 -12.11
N GLY A 110 0.50 -13.41 -11.31
CA GLY A 110 1.86 -13.80 -10.95
C GLY A 110 2.72 -14.19 -12.16
N ASP A 111 2.13 -14.91 -13.12
CA ASP A 111 2.83 -15.36 -14.32
C ASP A 111 3.14 -14.20 -15.28
N GLU A 112 2.18 -13.30 -15.45
CA GLU A 112 2.30 -12.10 -16.30
C GLU A 112 3.36 -11.15 -15.75
N ILE A 113 3.34 -10.89 -14.44
CA ILE A 113 4.34 -10.05 -13.76
C ILE A 113 5.73 -10.69 -13.92
N LYS A 114 5.87 -11.99 -13.62
CA LYS A 114 7.14 -12.70 -13.72
C LYS A 114 7.70 -12.71 -15.14
N LYS A 115 6.86 -12.99 -16.14
CA LYS A 115 7.23 -12.95 -17.57
C LYS A 115 7.72 -11.57 -17.96
N THR A 116 6.99 -10.53 -17.56
CA THR A 116 7.31 -9.14 -17.89
C THR A 116 8.64 -8.69 -17.28
N LEU A 117 8.84 -8.92 -15.98
CA LEU A 117 10.10 -8.54 -15.30
C LEU A 117 11.29 -9.34 -15.82
N LYS A 118 11.10 -10.62 -16.17
CA LYS A 118 12.13 -11.43 -16.82
C LYS A 118 12.58 -10.79 -18.13
N ASN A 119 11.65 -10.38 -18.99
CA ASN A 119 11.99 -9.75 -20.27
C ASN A 119 12.77 -8.45 -20.04
N ILE A 120 12.30 -7.59 -19.12
CA ILE A 120 12.98 -6.34 -18.76
C ILE A 120 14.41 -6.60 -18.24
N SER A 121 14.60 -7.62 -17.40
CA SER A 121 15.93 -7.97 -16.88
C SER A 121 16.91 -8.45 -17.96
N VAL A 122 16.42 -9.16 -18.98
CA VAL A 122 17.22 -9.63 -20.11
C VAL A 122 17.58 -8.46 -21.02
N ASP A 123 16.63 -7.59 -21.31
CA ASP A 123 16.83 -6.40 -22.15
C ASP A 123 17.83 -5.42 -21.50
N ARG A 124 17.79 -5.26 -20.17
CA ARG A 124 18.80 -4.51 -19.41
C ARG A 124 20.20 -5.09 -19.58
N SER A 125 20.33 -6.41 -19.61
CA SER A 125 21.63 -7.09 -19.75
C SER A 125 22.20 -6.98 -21.17
N SER A 126 21.34 -6.83 -22.18
CA SER A 126 21.73 -6.69 -23.59
C SER A 126 21.96 -5.23 -24.01
N THR A 127 21.29 -4.28 -23.37
CA THR A 127 21.43 -2.84 -23.67
C THR A 127 22.36 -2.14 -22.70
N VAL A 128 23.58 -1.86 -23.16
CA VAL A 128 24.43 -0.86 -22.51
C VAL A 128 23.78 0.51 -22.74
N ALA A 129 23.02 1.00 -21.77
CA ALA A 129 22.59 2.41 -21.68
C ALA A 129 21.35 2.87 -22.49
N SER A 130 20.18 2.25 -22.31
CA SER A 130 18.92 2.93 -22.68
C SER A 130 18.19 3.39 -21.41
N ASN A 131 17.93 4.69 -21.29
CA ASN A 131 17.27 5.40 -20.16
C ASN A 131 18.12 5.87 -18.97
N LYS A 132 19.41 6.20 -19.17
CA LYS A 132 20.29 6.71 -18.10
C LYS A 132 19.85 8.03 -17.42
N ASP A 133 18.90 8.77 -18.01
CA ASP A 133 18.53 10.11 -17.51
C ASP A 133 17.14 10.17 -16.84
N ASN A 134 16.39 9.07 -16.79
CA ASN A 134 15.09 9.04 -16.13
C ASN A 134 15.19 8.39 -14.74
N LEU A 135 15.27 9.24 -13.71
CA LEU A 135 15.36 8.80 -12.31
C LEU A 135 14.14 7.96 -11.91
N TYR A 136 12.94 8.39 -12.31
CA TYR A 136 11.70 7.69 -12.03
C TYR A 136 11.70 6.27 -12.61
N ALA A 137 12.00 6.12 -13.91
CA ALA A 137 12.03 4.82 -14.56
C ALA A 137 13.08 3.89 -13.94
N THR A 138 14.29 4.40 -13.70
CA THR A 138 15.39 3.62 -13.11
C THR A 138 15.05 3.13 -11.71
N ALA A 139 14.50 4.01 -10.87
CA ALA A 139 14.14 3.68 -9.51
C ALA A 139 12.97 2.68 -9.44
N LEU A 140 11.96 2.86 -10.28
CA LEU A 140 10.82 1.96 -10.38
C LEU A 140 11.26 0.55 -10.83
N GLU A 141 12.07 0.47 -11.89
CA GLU A 141 12.59 -0.79 -12.39
C GLU A 141 13.46 -1.50 -11.34
N PHE A 142 14.40 -0.77 -10.73
CA PHE A 142 15.26 -1.30 -9.67
C PHE A 142 14.43 -1.91 -8.53
N ARG A 143 13.43 -1.15 -8.04
CA ARG A 143 12.55 -1.59 -6.96
C ARG A 143 11.80 -2.87 -7.33
N LEU A 144 11.13 -2.88 -8.48
CA LEU A 144 10.34 -4.02 -8.92
C LEU A 144 11.21 -5.26 -9.17
N LEU A 145 12.38 -5.11 -9.80
CA LEU A 145 13.30 -6.22 -10.01
C LEU A 145 13.79 -6.81 -8.67
N ARG A 146 14.24 -5.98 -7.72
CA ARG A 146 14.69 -6.48 -6.41
C ARG A 146 13.57 -7.11 -5.59
N GLN A 147 12.36 -6.53 -5.63
CA GLN A 147 11.17 -7.11 -4.98
C GLN A 147 10.87 -8.53 -5.47
N HIS A 148 11.21 -8.84 -6.72
CA HIS A 148 11.01 -10.15 -7.34
C HIS A 148 12.27 -11.03 -7.35
N GLY A 149 13.29 -10.66 -6.56
CA GLY A 149 14.49 -11.48 -6.34
C GLY A 149 15.56 -11.38 -7.42
N TYR A 150 15.48 -10.39 -8.32
CA TYR A 150 16.54 -10.13 -9.30
C TYR A 150 17.68 -9.33 -8.65
N THR A 151 18.92 -9.72 -8.96
CA THR A 151 20.11 -8.99 -8.54
C THR A 151 20.33 -7.78 -9.44
N VAL A 152 20.15 -6.57 -8.90
CA VAL A 152 20.44 -5.30 -9.59
C VAL A 152 21.38 -4.50 -8.72
N ASN A 153 22.55 -4.09 -9.23
CA ASN A 153 23.55 -3.34 -8.46
C ASN A 153 23.10 -1.87 -8.23
N GLN A 154 23.39 -1.29 -7.06
CA GLN A 154 23.16 0.13 -6.75
C GLN A 154 23.82 1.10 -7.76
N ASP A 155 24.88 0.67 -8.46
CA ASP A 155 25.62 1.49 -9.44
C ASP A 155 24.74 2.02 -10.58
N VAL A 156 23.54 1.47 -10.78
CA VAL A 156 22.53 2.01 -11.69
C VAL A 156 22.13 3.44 -11.34
N PHE A 157 22.32 3.85 -10.08
CA PHE A 157 22.01 5.21 -9.63
C PHE A 157 23.19 6.19 -9.78
N ALA A 158 24.39 5.72 -10.13
CA ALA A 158 25.58 6.57 -10.23
C ALA A 158 25.41 7.74 -11.22
N CYS A 159 24.64 7.56 -12.30
CA CYS A 159 24.38 8.63 -13.27
C CYS A 159 23.49 9.76 -12.73
N PHE A 160 22.79 9.56 -11.61
CA PHE A 160 21.96 10.57 -10.94
C PHE A 160 22.68 11.27 -9.78
N MET A 161 23.90 10.83 -9.46
CA MET A 161 24.71 11.40 -8.39
C MET A 161 25.79 12.33 -8.96
N ASP A 162 26.14 13.38 -8.23
CA ASP A 162 27.24 14.27 -8.54
C ASP A 162 28.59 13.74 -8.01
N GLU A 163 29.67 14.51 -8.20
CA GLU A 163 31.03 14.12 -7.79
C GLU A 163 31.21 13.96 -6.27
N VAL A 164 30.34 14.60 -5.48
CA VAL A 164 30.37 14.49 -4.01
C VAL A 164 29.41 13.41 -3.48
N GLY A 165 28.68 12.73 -4.38
CA GLY A 165 27.74 11.66 -4.05
C GLY A 165 26.34 12.15 -3.64
N ASP A 166 26.03 13.41 -3.91
CA ASP A 166 24.69 13.98 -3.74
C ASP A 166 23.83 13.79 -5.00
N ILE A 167 22.51 13.87 -4.85
CA ILE A 167 21.58 13.84 -6.00
C ILE A 167 21.83 15.10 -6.84
N LYS A 168 22.09 14.92 -8.15
CA LYS A 168 22.32 16.03 -9.08
C LYS A 168 21.19 17.05 -9.01
N ALA A 169 21.55 18.33 -9.00
CA ALA A 169 20.60 19.44 -8.89
C ALA A 169 19.48 19.42 -9.97
N SER A 170 19.76 18.84 -11.15
CA SER A 170 18.77 18.65 -12.22
C SER A 170 17.56 17.80 -11.82
N HIS A 171 17.69 16.95 -10.78
CA HIS A 171 16.62 16.08 -10.29
C HIS A 171 15.97 16.56 -8.99
N ASN A 172 16.40 17.70 -8.44
CA ASN A 172 15.88 18.20 -7.16
C ASN A 172 14.38 18.54 -7.20
N GLN A 173 13.84 18.83 -8.38
CA GLN A 173 12.43 19.15 -8.61
C GLN A 173 11.62 17.97 -9.16
N ASP A 174 12.25 16.83 -9.47
CA ASP A 174 11.55 15.63 -9.94
C ASP A 174 10.95 14.85 -8.75
N CYS A 175 9.86 15.36 -8.19
CA CYS A 175 9.24 14.75 -7.01
C CYS A 175 8.74 13.30 -7.28
N LYS A 176 8.37 12.95 -8.52
CA LYS A 176 7.96 11.58 -8.89
C LYS A 176 9.17 10.64 -8.91
N GLY A 177 10.29 11.09 -9.48
CA GLY A 177 11.56 10.36 -9.46
C GLY A 177 12.13 10.20 -8.06
N LEU A 178 12.15 11.28 -7.26
CA LEU A 178 12.60 11.26 -5.87
C LEU A 178 11.76 10.33 -4.99
N LEU A 179 10.43 10.30 -5.18
CA LEU A 179 9.55 9.36 -4.49
C LEU A 179 9.94 7.91 -4.79
N ASN A 180 10.15 7.59 -6.07
CA ASN A 180 10.51 6.22 -6.44
C ASN A 180 11.93 5.87 -6.02
N LEU A 181 12.87 6.82 -6.01
CA LEU A 181 14.22 6.63 -5.46
C LEU A 181 14.16 6.34 -3.96
N LEU A 182 13.32 7.08 -3.22
CA LEU A 182 13.08 6.82 -1.80
C LEU A 182 12.58 5.38 -1.61
N GLU A 183 11.53 4.97 -2.32
CA GLU A 183 10.97 3.62 -2.21
C GLU A 183 11.96 2.53 -2.63
N ALA A 184 12.73 2.75 -3.71
CA ALA A 184 13.79 1.85 -4.16
C ALA A 184 14.89 1.67 -3.11
N SER A 185 15.28 2.75 -2.42
CA SER A 185 16.34 2.70 -1.41
C SER A 185 16.04 1.78 -0.23
N TYR A 186 14.77 1.47 0.04
CA TYR A 186 14.40 0.53 1.10
C TYR A 186 14.67 -0.94 0.72
N HIS A 187 15.01 -1.22 -0.53
CA HIS A 187 15.48 -2.53 -0.99
C HIS A 187 17.00 -2.70 -0.93
N LEU A 188 17.71 -1.85 -0.18
CA LEU A 188 19.17 -1.97 -0.03
C LEU A 188 19.59 -3.25 0.67
N LEU A 189 20.80 -3.68 0.36
CA LEU A 189 21.53 -4.73 1.04
C LEU A 189 22.69 -4.14 1.85
N GLU A 190 23.23 -4.92 2.79
CA GLU A 190 24.37 -4.51 3.62
C GLU A 190 25.56 -4.09 2.74
N GLY A 191 26.18 -2.95 3.08
CA GLY A 191 27.29 -2.36 2.32
C GLY A 191 26.89 -1.42 1.17
N GLU A 192 25.60 -1.27 0.87
CA GLU A 192 25.13 -0.38 -0.20
C GLU A 192 24.97 1.09 0.25
N THR A 193 26.12 1.76 0.41
CA THR A 193 26.19 3.13 0.91
C THR A 193 25.54 4.17 -0.01
N MET A 194 25.50 3.93 -1.33
CA MET A 194 24.87 4.86 -2.28
C MET A 194 23.36 4.92 -2.04
N LEU A 195 22.70 3.77 -1.83
CA LEU A 195 21.27 3.73 -1.53
C LEU A 195 20.95 4.32 -0.15
N GLU A 196 21.82 4.08 0.84
CA GLU A 196 21.68 4.67 2.18
C GLU A 196 21.74 6.21 2.11
N ASN A 197 22.65 6.77 1.33
CA ASN A 197 22.74 8.21 1.09
C ASN A 197 21.56 8.74 0.27
N ALA A 198 21.21 8.06 -0.83
CA ALA A 198 20.08 8.40 -1.67
C ALA A 198 18.77 8.48 -0.88
N ARG A 199 18.55 7.55 0.07
CA ARG A 199 17.38 7.56 0.96
C ARG A 199 17.27 8.88 1.73
N LYS A 200 18.37 9.29 2.37
CA LYS A 200 18.42 10.50 3.22
C LYS A 200 18.17 11.76 2.39
N LEU A 201 18.80 11.85 1.22
CA LEU A 201 18.68 12.99 0.31
C LEU A 201 17.29 13.06 -0.32
N ALA A 202 16.76 11.95 -0.83
CA ALA A 202 15.42 11.87 -1.39
C ALA A 202 14.37 12.28 -0.36
N ALA A 203 14.46 11.78 0.89
CA ALA A 203 13.54 12.16 1.96
C ALA A 203 13.61 13.67 2.28
N LYS A 204 14.80 14.27 2.25
CA LYS A 204 14.98 15.72 2.46
C LYS A 204 14.34 16.53 1.34
N LEU A 205 14.60 16.17 0.08
CA LEU A 205 14.06 16.86 -1.10
C LEU A 205 12.54 16.69 -1.21
N LEU A 206 11.99 15.52 -0.88
CA LEU A 206 10.55 15.28 -0.86
C LEU A 206 9.82 16.15 0.18
N LYS A 207 10.43 16.37 1.35
CA LYS A 207 9.92 17.34 2.34
C LYS A 207 9.92 18.78 1.83
N GLN A 208 10.80 19.10 0.88
CA GLN A 208 10.79 20.40 0.20
C GLN A 208 9.70 20.44 -0.89
N CYS A 209 9.56 19.38 -1.69
CA CYS A 209 8.46 19.23 -2.66
C CYS A 209 7.07 19.47 -2.05
N LEU A 210 6.84 19.04 -0.81
CA LEU A 210 5.57 19.24 -0.10
C LEU A 210 5.30 20.70 0.31
N LYS A 211 6.32 21.56 0.33
CA LYS A 211 6.18 22.98 0.68
C LYS A 211 5.93 23.86 -0.54
N GLU A 212 6.23 23.35 -1.73
CA GLU A 212 6.06 24.07 -2.99
C GLU A 212 4.59 23.95 -3.43
N ASN A 213 3.97 25.03 -3.91
CA ASN A 213 2.59 25.02 -4.38
C ASN A 213 2.51 24.37 -5.77
N ASN A 214 2.23 23.07 -5.80
CA ASN A 214 2.10 22.29 -7.03
C ASN A 214 0.70 21.68 -7.12
N ASP A 215 0.10 21.72 -8.30
CA ASP A 215 -1.28 21.28 -8.57
C ASP A 215 -1.42 19.74 -8.66
N HIS A 216 -0.54 19.01 -7.96
CA HIS A 216 -0.35 17.55 -8.05
C HIS A 216 -0.81 16.82 -6.78
N GLN A 217 -2.07 17.03 -6.38
CA GLN A 217 -2.66 16.45 -5.17
C GLN A 217 -2.44 14.93 -5.04
N TYR A 218 -2.56 14.17 -6.14
CA TYR A 218 -2.31 12.73 -6.14
C TYR A 218 -0.87 12.39 -5.72
N LEU A 219 0.12 13.07 -6.28
CA LEU A 219 1.53 12.82 -5.95
C LEU A 219 1.83 13.17 -4.50
N TRP A 220 1.26 14.26 -3.98
CA TRP A 220 1.43 14.64 -2.57
C TRP A 220 0.93 13.59 -1.61
N MET A 221 -0.26 13.03 -1.86
CA MET A 221 -0.77 11.92 -1.04
C MET A 221 0.21 10.74 -1.00
N LEU A 222 0.85 10.42 -2.12
CA LEU A 222 1.87 9.36 -2.19
C LEU A 222 3.13 9.74 -1.40
N VAL A 223 3.60 10.97 -1.53
CA VAL A 223 4.82 11.45 -0.86
C VAL A 223 4.64 11.49 0.66
N GLU A 224 3.53 12.07 1.16
CA GLU A 224 3.22 12.10 2.59
C GLU A 224 3.15 10.69 3.17
N HIS A 225 2.49 9.78 2.45
CA HIS A 225 2.37 8.39 2.88
C HIS A 225 3.73 7.68 2.91
N ALA A 226 4.54 7.80 1.85
CA ALA A 226 5.87 7.18 1.79
C ALA A 226 6.84 7.70 2.87
N LEU A 227 6.74 8.97 3.24
CA LEU A 227 7.56 9.57 4.30
C LEU A 227 7.20 9.09 5.71
N VAL A 228 5.97 8.59 5.93
CA VAL A 228 5.56 7.99 7.21
C VAL A 228 6.09 6.56 7.33
N LEU A 229 5.89 5.76 6.29
CA LEU A 229 6.38 4.38 6.21
C LEU A 229 6.56 4.02 4.73
N PRO A 230 7.70 3.45 4.33
CA PRO A 230 7.93 3.08 2.93
C PRO A 230 7.07 1.89 2.51
N LEU A 231 6.75 1.81 1.22
CA LEU A 231 5.97 0.73 0.62
C LEU A 231 6.55 -0.65 0.95
N HIS A 232 7.88 -0.80 0.97
CA HIS A 232 8.53 -2.07 1.26
C HIS A 232 8.17 -2.65 2.64
N TRP A 233 7.85 -1.81 3.62
CA TRP A 233 7.53 -2.22 4.99
C TRP A 233 6.03 -2.27 5.28
N ARG A 234 5.20 -1.97 4.28
CA ARG A 234 3.75 -1.95 4.44
C ARG A 234 3.15 -3.34 4.26
N MET A 235 2.11 -3.62 5.05
CA MET A 235 1.32 -4.82 4.90
C MET A 235 0.43 -4.68 3.64
N PRO A 236 0.58 -5.55 2.61
CA PRO A 236 -0.03 -5.33 1.31
C PRO A 236 -1.55 -5.15 1.33
N ARG A 237 -2.26 -5.88 2.19
CA ARG A 237 -3.73 -5.81 2.26
C ARG A 237 -4.25 -4.50 2.86
N LEU A 238 -3.51 -3.93 3.82
CA LEU A 238 -3.83 -2.60 4.38
C LEU A 238 -3.46 -1.49 3.38
N GLU A 239 -2.31 -1.65 2.70
CA GLU A 239 -1.91 -0.71 1.64
C GLU A 239 -2.93 -0.69 0.50
N ALA A 240 -3.42 -1.86 0.05
CA ALA A 240 -4.41 -1.94 -1.02
C ALA A 240 -5.67 -1.13 -0.71
N ARG A 241 -6.16 -1.17 0.53
CA ARG A 241 -7.34 -0.39 0.93
C ARG A 241 -7.11 1.10 0.77
N TRP A 242 -5.97 1.59 1.24
CA TRP A 242 -5.61 3.00 1.13
C TRP A 242 -5.36 3.39 -0.32
N PHE A 243 -4.66 2.56 -1.08
CA PHE A 243 -4.27 2.86 -2.44
C PHE A 243 -5.45 2.82 -3.42
N ILE A 244 -6.48 2.01 -3.19
CA ILE A 244 -7.74 2.09 -3.96
C ILE A 244 -8.33 3.51 -3.90
N ASP A 245 -8.45 4.08 -2.70
CA ASP A 245 -9.02 5.42 -2.48
C ASP A 245 -8.13 6.54 -3.09
N VAL A 246 -6.82 6.30 -3.17
CA VAL A 246 -5.85 7.22 -3.77
C VAL A 246 -5.86 7.12 -5.30
N TYR A 247 -5.87 5.89 -5.83
CA TYR A 247 -5.89 5.61 -7.27
C TYR A 247 -7.18 6.09 -7.92
N GLU A 248 -8.32 6.06 -7.22
CA GLU A 248 -9.57 6.67 -7.68
C GLU A 248 -9.42 8.18 -7.99
N LYS A 249 -8.54 8.89 -7.27
CA LYS A 249 -8.28 10.32 -7.48
C LYS A 249 -7.28 10.61 -8.59
N LYS A 250 -6.59 9.60 -9.12
CA LYS A 250 -5.66 9.75 -10.25
C LYS A 250 -6.45 10.17 -11.50
N LYS A 251 -5.95 11.19 -12.21
CA LYS A 251 -6.63 11.78 -13.39
C LYS A 251 -6.74 10.78 -14.55
N ASP A 252 -5.65 10.09 -14.82
CA ASP A 252 -5.44 9.11 -15.90
C ASP A 252 -5.59 7.66 -15.41
N LYS A 253 -6.44 7.41 -14.41
CA LYS A 253 -6.67 6.05 -13.89
C LYS A 253 -7.30 5.14 -14.95
N ASN A 254 -6.89 3.88 -14.95
CA ASN A 254 -7.57 2.83 -15.70
C ASN A 254 -8.82 2.35 -14.94
N PRO A 255 -10.04 2.54 -15.48
CA PRO A 255 -11.28 2.19 -14.80
C PRO A 255 -11.48 0.68 -14.63
N ILE A 256 -10.97 -0.14 -15.56
CA ILE A 256 -11.07 -1.61 -15.49
C ILE A 256 -10.26 -2.13 -14.30
N ILE A 257 -9.02 -1.65 -14.14
CA ILE A 257 -8.16 -2.02 -13.02
C ILE A 257 -8.77 -1.56 -11.68
N LEU A 258 -9.30 -0.34 -11.61
CA LEU A 258 -9.95 0.16 -10.39
C LEU A 258 -11.19 -0.67 -10.03
N GLU A 259 -12.05 -0.97 -11.01
CA GLU A 259 -13.24 -1.80 -10.79
C GLU A 259 -12.85 -3.19 -10.29
N LEU A 260 -11.85 -3.81 -10.91
CA LEU A 260 -11.33 -5.10 -10.47
C LEU A 260 -10.79 -5.04 -9.03
N ALA A 261 -10.01 -4.01 -8.69
CA ALA A 261 -9.45 -3.84 -7.36
C ALA A 261 -10.54 -3.73 -6.28
N ILE A 262 -11.61 -2.96 -6.56
CA ILE A 262 -12.73 -2.80 -5.63
C ILE A 262 -13.49 -4.13 -5.46
N LEU A 263 -13.81 -4.79 -6.58
CA LEU A 263 -14.54 -6.06 -6.55
C LEU A 263 -13.75 -7.14 -5.82
N ASP A 264 -12.47 -7.31 -6.17
CA ASP A 264 -11.60 -8.30 -5.55
C ASP A 264 -11.37 -8.02 -4.06
N TYR A 265 -11.16 -6.74 -3.69
CA TYR A 265 -11.05 -6.36 -2.28
C TYR A 265 -12.29 -6.80 -1.50
N ASN A 266 -13.47 -6.54 -2.04
CA ASN A 266 -14.71 -6.88 -1.36
C ASN A 266 -14.97 -8.40 -1.29
N ILE A 267 -14.67 -9.16 -2.35
CA ILE A 267 -14.77 -10.62 -2.36
C ILE A 267 -13.85 -11.24 -1.31
N VAL A 268 -12.60 -10.78 -1.21
CA VAL A 268 -11.67 -11.28 -0.19
C VAL A 268 -12.10 -10.85 1.22
N GLN A 269 -12.65 -9.63 1.36
CA GLN A 269 -13.18 -9.16 2.64
C GLN A 269 -14.36 -10.03 3.11
N SER A 270 -15.23 -10.48 2.22
CA SER A 270 -16.34 -11.36 2.60
C SER A 270 -15.83 -12.71 3.12
N MET A 271 -14.81 -13.28 2.48
CA MET A 271 -14.14 -14.49 2.97
C MET A 271 -13.55 -14.28 4.37
N HIS A 272 -12.85 -13.15 4.61
CA HIS A 272 -12.33 -12.84 5.94
C HIS A 272 -13.44 -12.66 6.99
N GLN A 273 -14.61 -12.16 6.61
CA GLN A 273 -15.76 -12.05 7.52
C GLN A 273 -16.36 -13.43 7.83
N ASP A 274 -16.38 -14.35 6.87
CA ASP A 274 -16.77 -15.75 7.11
C ASP A 274 -15.79 -16.43 8.08
N ASP A 275 -14.49 -16.28 7.82
CA ASP A 275 -13.43 -16.83 8.68
C ASP A 275 -13.49 -16.24 10.10
N LEU A 276 -13.73 -14.93 10.21
CA LEU A 276 -13.85 -14.25 11.50
C LEU A 276 -15.05 -14.77 12.30
N ARG A 277 -16.20 -14.97 11.66
CA ARG A 277 -17.39 -15.54 12.31
C ARG A 277 -17.18 -16.98 12.77
N TYR A 278 -16.44 -17.75 11.99
CA TYR A 278 -16.08 -19.12 12.33
C TYR A 278 -15.10 -19.19 13.51
N ALA A 279 -14.15 -18.24 13.58
CA ALA A 279 -13.13 -18.19 14.61
C ALA A 279 -13.57 -17.50 15.93
N SER A 280 -14.66 -16.73 15.91
CA SER A 280 -15.23 -16.04 17.08
C SER A 280 -16.20 -16.92 17.87
#